data_AF-A0A1L9VEB2-F1
#
_entry.id   AF-A0A1L9VEB2-F1
#
_cell.length_a   1.000
_cell.length_b   1.000
_cell.length_c   1.000
_cell.angle_alpha   90.00
_cell.angle_beta   90.00
_cell.angle_gamma   90.00
#
_symmetry.space_group_name_H-M   'P 1'
#
loop_
_entity.id
_entity.type
_entity.pdbx_description
1 polymer ?
#
loop_
_entity_poly.entity_id
_entity_poly.type
_entity_poly.pdbx_seq_one_letter_code
_entity_poly.pdbx_strand_id
1 'polypeptide(L)'
;MAPEDEFLLDGYEYVDHSSDLVLRPREQGEGHYNKWYLPATITMWLDGAQEKAREGGGKEAVLVYVDEKRVRMGPPKEEYVGRMNRAIREAEELEVDRVWVGGFYEEVYS
;
A
#
# COMPACT_ATOMS: atom_id res chain seq x y z
N MET A 1 4.35 10.61 -7.00
CA MET A 1 3.48 9.84 -7.90
C MET A 1 2.96 10.81 -8.94
N ALA A 2 2.98 10.45 -10.23
CA ALA A 2 2.38 11.29 -11.25
C ALA A 2 0.85 11.10 -11.22
N PRO A 3 0.05 12.12 -11.60
CA PRO A 3 -1.42 11.99 -11.64
C PRO A 3 -1.91 10.82 -12.51
N GLU A 4 -1.18 10.47 -13.56
CA GLU A 4 -1.50 9.36 -14.45
C GLU A 4 -1.32 7.99 -13.77
N ASP A 5 -0.30 7.85 -12.92
CA ASP A 5 -0.07 6.64 -12.12
C ASP A 5 -1.21 6.46 -11.11
N GLU A 6 -1.64 7.56 -10.49
CA GLU A 6 -2.75 7.55 -9.52
C GLU A 6 -4.06 7.13 -10.19
N PHE A 7 -4.38 7.70 -11.35
CA PHE A 7 -5.59 7.35 -12.09
C PHE A 7 -5.62 5.86 -12.51
N LEU A 8 -4.47 5.30 -12.88
CA LEU A 8 -4.36 3.88 -13.19
C LEU A 8 -4.64 3.01 -11.95
N LEU A 9 -4.08 3.39 -10.79
CA LEU A 9 -4.29 2.68 -9.53
C LEU A 9 -5.76 2.73 -9.09
N ASP A 10 -6.42 3.86 -9.27
CA ASP A 10 -7.84 4.01 -8.93
C ASP A 10 -8.73 3.02 -9.67
N GLY A 11 -8.40 2.73 -10.93
CA GLY A 11 -9.10 1.77 -11.76
C GLY A 11 -8.98 0.33 -11.23
N TYR A 12 -7.84 -0.04 -10.64
CA TYR A 12 -7.64 -1.36 -10.04
C TYR A 12 -8.38 -1.51 -8.71
N GLU A 13 -8.43 -0.44 -7.93
CA GLU A 13 -9.02 -0.43 -6.58
C GLU A 13 -10.52 -0.10 -6.59
N TYR A 14 -11.10 0.10 -7.78
CA TYR A 14 -12.51 0.44 -7.99
C TYR A 14 -12.93 1.63 -7.10
N VAL A 15 -12.12 2.67 -7.11
CA VAL A 15 -12.43 3.90 -6.38
C VAL A 15 -13.60 4.59 -7.08
N ASP A 16 -14.58 4.99 -6.27
CA ASP A 16 -15.73 5.75 -6.76
C ASP A 16 -15.29 7.18 -7.14
N HIS A 17 -15.09 7.38 -8.45
CA HIS A 17 -14.78 8.68 -9.04
C HIS A 17 -16.02 9.58 -9.23
N SER A 18 -17.23 9.06 -8.98
CA SER A 18 -18.49 9.77 -9.24
C SER A 18 -18.92 10.67 -8.09
N SER A 19 -18.20 10.65 -6.95
CA SER A 19 -18.45 11.60 -5.88
C SER A 19 -17.82 12.96 -6.20
N ASP A 20 -18.68 13.92 -6.54
CA ASP A 20 -18.34 15.35 -6.67
C ASP A 20 -17.45 15.85 -5.51
N LEU A 21 -16.63 16.86 -5.84
CA LEU A 21 -15.56 17.54 -5.11
C LEU A 21 -15.89 18.12 -3.70
N VAL A 22 -16.66 17.41 -2.87
CA VAL A 22 -16.98 17.78 -1.51
C VAL A 22 -16.27 16.79 -0.58
N LEU A 23 -15.40 17.31 0.29
CA LEU A 23 -14.70 16.56 1.35
C LEU A 23 -15.58 15.43 1.91
N ARG A 24 -15.15 14.16 1.78
CA ARG A 24 -15.67 13.06 2.60
C ARG A 24 -14.77 12.91 3.82
N PRO A 25 -15.20 13.28 5.04
CA PRO A 25 -14.32 13.31 6.21
C PRO A 25 -14.04 11.94 6.86
N ARG A 26 -14.82 10.89 6.54
CA ARG A 26 -14.66 9.45 6.86
C ARG A 26 -15.96 8.74 6.50
N GLU A 27 -15.88 7.73 5.63
CA GLU A 27 -16.78 6.58 5.40
C GLU A 27 -16.73 6.22 3.91
N GLN A 28 -16.24 5.01 3.62
CA GLN A 28 -16.13 4.46 2.27
C GLN A 28 -17.48 4.45 1.54
N GLY A 29 -17.52 5.07 0.36
CA GLY A 29 -18.69 5.14 -0.52
C GLY A 29 -19.04 3.84 -1.24
N GLU A 30 -19.45 3.95 -2.50
CA GLU A 30 -19.81 2.78 -3.32
C GLU A 30 -18.59 1.97 -3.80
N GLY A 31 -17.38 2.56 -3.75
CA GLY A 31 -16.12 1.90 -4.09
C GLY A 31 -15.67 0.82 -3.10
N HIS A 32 -14.64 0.05 -3.49
CA HIS A 32 -14.09 -1.04 -2.67
C HIS A 32 -13.08 -0.57 -1.61
N TYR A 33 -12.44 0.57 -1.81
CA TYR A 33 -11.45 1.17 -0.90
C TYR A 33 -11.56 2.70 -0.89
N ASN A 34 -11.07 3.34 0.18
CA ASN A 34 -10.87 4.79 0.28
C ASN A 34 -9.41 5.18 0.10
N LYS A 35 -9.15 6.35 -0.50
CA LYS A 35 -7.81 6.90 -0.65
C LYS A 35 -7.35 7.66 0.59
N TRP A 36 -6.13 7.40 1.03
CA TRP A 36 -5.48 8.08 2.14
C TRP A 36 -4.06 8.47 1.76
N TYR A 37 -3.64 9.70 2.10
CA TYR A 37 -2.24 10.08 2.09
C TYR A 37 -1.72 10.06 3.51
N LEU A 38 -0.75 9.18 3.79
CA LEU A 38 -0.15 9.01 5.11
C LEU A 38 1.33 9.38 5.05
N PRO A 39 1.90 9.99 6.11
CA PRO A 39 3.34 10.14 6.20
C PRO A 39 3.97 8.77 6.52
N ALA A 40 4.87 8.30 5.67
CA ALA A 40 5.69 7.10 5.90
C ALA A 40 7.17 7.47 5.98
N THR A 41 7.90 6.82 6.87
CA THR A 41 9.35 6.97 6.96
C THR A 41 10.01 6.02 5.96
N ILE A 42 10.72 6.57 4.98
CA ILE A 42 11.48 5.77 4.02
C ILE A 42 12.85 5.47 4.61
N THR A 43 13.17 4.18 4.74
CA THR A 43 14.44 3.69 5.33
C THR A 43 15.50 3.35 4.29
N MET A 44 15.08 3.06 3.05
CA MET A 44 15.97 2.69 1.95
C MET A 44 15.30 2.98 0.61
N TRP A 45 16.08 3.49 -0.35
CA TRP A 45 15.68 3.60 -1.75
C TRP A 45 16.44 2.56 -2.57
N LEU A 46 15.76 1.83 -3.45
CA LEU A 46 16.38 0.86 -4.35
C LEU A 46 16.92 1.52 -5.64
N ASP A 47 16.49 2.74 -5.93
CA ASP A 47 16.95 3.54 -7.07
C ASP A 47 17.79 4.73 -6.57
N GLY A 48 19.08 4.74 -6.94
CA GLY A 48 20.01 5.80 -6.58
C GLY A 48 19.67 7.17 -7.16
N ALA A 49 18.84 7.26 -8.20
CA ALA A 49 18.29 8.52 -8.68
C ALA A 49 17.26 9.09 -7.71
N GLN A 50 16.37 8.23 -7.16
CA GLN A 50 15.39 8.63 -6.17
C GLN A 50 16.03 8.96 -4.83
N GLU A 51 17.02 8.19 -4.41
CA GLU A 51 17.79 8.46 -3.19
C GLU A 51 18.41 9.87 -3.22
N LYS A 52 19.03 10.24 -4.34
CA LYS A 52 19.61 11.58 -4.53
C LYS A 52 18.57 12.68 -4.60
N ALA A 53 17.46 12.45 -5.30
CA ALA A 53 16.38 13.43 -5.44
C ALA A 53 15.67 13.71 -4.10
N ARG A 54 15.72 12.77 -3.16
CA ARG A 54 15.04 12.82 -1.86
C ARG A 54 16.00 12.91 -0.67
N GLU A 55 17.23 13.38 -0.93
CA GLU A 55 18.26 13.67 0.07
C GLU A 55 18.53 12.53 1.08
N GLY A 56 18.49 11.28 0.62
CA GLY A 56 18.86 10.12 1.44
C GLY A 56 17.77 9.59 2.39
N GLY A 57 16.52 10.05 2.26
CA GLY A 57 15.38 9.50 3.00
C GLY A 57 14.69 10.50 3.93
N GLY A 58 13.56 10.09 4.52
CA GLY A 58 12.73 10.98 5.34
C GLY A 58 11.27 10.57 5.40
N LYS A 59 10.42 11.46 5.92
CA LYS A 59 8.97 11.28 5.89
C LYS A 59 8.45 11.70 4.52
N GLU A 60 7.90 10.75 3.78
CA GLU A 60 7.26 10.96 2.49
C GLU A 60 5.76 10.72 2.61
N ALA A 61 4.96 11.49 1.88
CA ALA A 61 3.53 11.22 1.77
C ALA A 61 3.32 10.03 0.81
N VAL A 62 2.75 8.95 1.32
CA VAL A 62 2.40 7.75 0.55
C VAL A 62 0.90 7.66 0.37
N LEU A 63 0.46 7.28 -0.83
CA LEU A 63 -0.93 6.98 -1.12
C LEU A 63 -1.23 5.53 -0.74
N VAL A 64 -2.26 5.32 0.08
CA VAL A 64 -2.74 4.00 0.48
C VAL A 64 -4.25 3.89 0.25
N TYR A 65 -4.70 2.68 -0.05
CA TYR A 65 -6.11 2.35 -0.25
C TYR A 65 -6.59 1.49 0.92
N VAL A 66 -7.58 1.98 1.67
CA VAL A 66 -8.05 1.37 2.93
C VAL A 66 -9.49 0.90 2.77
N ASP A 67 -9.75 -0.37 3.12
CA ASP A 67 -11.10 -0.92 3.24
C ASP A 67 -11.64 -0.57 4.63
N GLU A 68 -12.52 0.42 4.70
CA GLU A 68 -13.10 0.89 5.96
C GLU A 68 -14.29 0.03 6.42
N LYS A 69 -14.77 -0.89 5.56
CA LYS A 69 -15.89 -1.80 5.85
C LYS A 69 -15.40 -3.09 6.52
N ARG A 70 -14.16 -3.51 6.26
CA ARG A 70 -13.56 -4.75 6.80
C ARG A 70 -12.46 -4.46 7.83
N VAL A 71 -12.87 -3.96 9.00
CA VAL A 71 -11.97 -3.54 10.10
C VAL A 71 -11.66 -4.64 11.13
N ARG A 72 -11.99 -5.90 10.84
CA ARG A 72 -11.74 -7.05 11.71
C ARG A 72 -10.76 -7.98 11.02
N MET A 73 -9.88 -8.60 11.80
CA MET A 73 -9.02 -9.67 11.30
C MET A 73 -9.86 -10.78 10.70
N GLY A 74 -9.48 -11.21 9.51
CA GLY A 74 -10.12 -12.30 8.77
C GLY A 74 -9.07 -12.96 7.87
N PRO A 75 -9.31 -14.22 7.46
CA PRO A 75 -8.35 -14.93 6.63
C PRO A 75 -8.15 -14.22 5.29
N PRO A 76 -6.91 -14.07 4.81
CA PRO A 76 -6.66 -13.57 3.48
C PRO A 76 -7.23 -14.54 2.43
N LYS A 77 -7.57 -14.03 1.24
CA LYS A 77 -7.96 -14.89 0.11
C LYS A 77 -6.76 -15.77 -0.29
N GLU A 78 -6.98 -17.04 -0.61
CA GLU A 78 -5.90 -17.98 -0.97
C GLU A 78 -5.05 -17.49 -2.16
N GLU A 79 -5.68 -16.90 -3.18
CA GLU A 79 -4.97 -16.31 -4.33
C GLU A 79 -4.02 -15.16 -3.93
N TYR A 80 -4.32 -14.48 -2.83
CA TYR A 80 -3.53 -13.37 -2.30
C TYR A 80 -2.33 -13.87 -1.51
N VAL A 81 -2.50 -14.98 -0.77
CA VAL A 81 -1.42 -15.65 -0.02
C VAL A 81 -0.24 -16.00 -0.94
N GLY A 82 -0.51 -16.64 -2.08
CA GLY A 82 0.55 -17.03 -3.02
C GLY A 82 1.33 -15.84 -3.58
N ARG A 83 0.63 -14.74 -3.88
CA ARG A 83 1.25 -13.49 -4.38
C ARG A 83 2.07 -12.80 -3.30
N MET A 84 1.57 -12.75 -2.07
CA MET A 84 2.27 -12.11 -0.96
C MET A 84 3.52 -12.88 -0.57
N ASN A 85 3.45 -14.22 -0.49
CA ASN A 85 4.62 -15.06 -0.23
C ASN A 85 5.71 -14.89 -1.28
N ARG A 86 5.32 -14.70 -2.55
CA ARG A 86 6.28 -14.38 -3.62
C ARG A 86 6.92 -13.00 -3.40
N ALA A 87 6.12 -11.98 -3.14
CA ALA A 87 6.62 -10.62 -2.91
C ALA A 87 7.56 -10.56 -1.69
N ILE A 88 7.24 -11.27 -0.62
CA ILE A 88 8.11 -11.37 0.57
C ILE A 88 9.46 -11.99 0.21
N ARG A 89 9.47 -13.10 -0.54
CA ARG A 89 10.73 -13.72 -0.99
C ARG A 89 11.56 -12.78 -1.85
N GLU A 90 10.93 -12.08 -2.78
CA GLU A 90 11.62 -11.07 -3.62
C GLU A 90 12.15 -9.91 -2.75
N ALA A 91 11.43 -9.50 -1.70
CA ALA A 91 11.90 -8.49 -0.74
C ALA A 91 13.10 -8.97 0.09
N GLU A 92 13.13 -10.25 0.50
CA GLU A 92 14.30 -10.83 1.17
C GLU A 92 15.53 -10.85 0.26
N GLU A 93 15.36 -11.14 -1.03
CA GLU A 93 16.44 -11.07 -2.03
C GLU A 93 16.96 -9.64 -2.25
N LEU A 94 16.10 -8.64 -2.02
CA LEU A 94 16.44 -7.21 -2.04
C LEU A 94 16.94 -6.70 -0.68
N GLU A 95 17.26 -7.60 0.25
CA GLU A 95 17.80 -7.29 1.58
C GLU A 95 16.89 -6.39 2.44
N VAL A 96 15.57 -6.43 2.20
CA VAL A 96 14.60 -5.80 3.11
C VAL A 96 14.68 -6.48 4.49
N ASP A 97 14.78 -5.68 5.55
CA ASP A 97 14.96 -6.19 6.91
C ASP A 97 13.82 -7.17 7.28
N ARG A 98 14.23 -8.36 7.72
CA ARG A 98 13.35 -9.46 8.08
C ARG A 98 12.37 -9.12 9.20
N VAL A 99 12.66 -8.10 10.01
CA VAL A 99 11.72 -7.60 11.02
C VAL A 99 10.40 -7.14 10.41
N TRP A 100 10.42 -6.64 9.16
CA TRP A 100 9.23 -6.18 8.45
C TRP A 100 8.46 -7.32 7.79
N VAL A 101 9.15 -8.34 7.27
CA VAL A 101 8.50 -9.48 6.60
C VAL A 101 8.11 -10.59 7.57
N GLY A 102 8.77 -10.69 8.73
CA GLY A 102 8.57 -11.74 9.74
C GLY A 102 7.13 -11.84 10.24
N GLY A 103 6.45 -10.70 10.43
CA GLY A 103 5.04 -10.67 10.86
C GLY A 103 4.06 -11.27 9.85
N PHE A 104 4.38 -11.23 8.56
CA PHE A 104 3.53 -11.82 7.52
C PHE A 104 3.56 -13.36 7.54
N TYR A 105 4.66 -13.95 8.00
CA TYR A 105 4.79 -15.41 8.07
C TYR A 105 3.92 -16.04 9.15
N GLU A 106 3.64 -15.34 10.26
CA GLU A 106 2.83 -15.88 11.36
C GLU A 106 1.32 -15.87 11.04
N GLU A 107 0.82 -14.89 10.29
CA GLU A 107 -0.62 -14.76 9.96
C GLU A 107 -1.06 -15.51 8.70
N VAL A 108 -0.12 -15.82 7.79
CA VAL A 108 -0.42 -16.49 6.51
C VAL A 108 -0.32 -18.03 6.63
N TYR A 109 0.38 -18.54 7.64
CA TYR A 109 0.64 -19.97 7.84
C TYR A 109 -0.01 -20.58 9.10
N SER A 110 -0.88 -19.85 9.83
CA SER A 110 -1.72 -20.38 10.92
C SER A 110 -3.10 -20.80 10.45
#